data_AF-A0A484RN90-F1
#
_entry.id   AF-A0A484RN90-F1
#
_cell.length_a   1.000
_cell.length_b   1.000
_cell.length_c   1.000
_cell.angle_alpha   90.00
_cell.angle_beta   90.00
_cell.angle_gamma   90.00
#
_symmetry.space_group_name_H-M   'P 1'
#
loop_
_entity.id
_entity.type
_entity.pdbx_description
1 polymer ?
#
loop_
_entity_poly.entity_id
_entity_poly.type
_entity_poly.pdbx_seq_one_letter_code
_entity_poly.pdbx_strand_id
1 'polypeptide(L)'
;MPLRILLLGGTGQLGRALRPVLEATGTVHAPARQELDLTDTAALRHAVVSSRPDVVVNAAAPAAERTLAWDDPSVGIQWPLLSDQSPILSAKDRQGLRLQDLKRAPPS
;
A
#
# COMPACT_ATOMS: atom_id res chain seq x y z
N MET A 1 -13.98 24.50 -14.84
CA MET A 1 -14.35 23.08 -14.75
C MET A 1 -13.87 22.54 -13.42
N PRO A 2 -14.57 21.60 -12.77
CA PRO A 2 -14.06 20.95 -11.56
C PRO A 2 -12.78 20.18 -11.87
N LEU A 3 -11.85 20.11 -10.91
CA LEU A 3 -10.62 19.31 -11.01
C LEU A 3 -10.99 17.84 -11.23
N ARG A 4 -10.32 17.16 -12.15
CA ARG A 4 -10.48 15.72 -12.36
C ARG A 4 -9.36 14.97 -11.68
N ILE A 5 -9.75 14.09 -10.77
CA ILE A 5 -8.82 13.38 -9.88
C ILE A 5 -8.91 11.90 -10.18
N LEU A 6 -7.78 11.28 -10.54
CA LEU A 6 -7.66 9.82 -10.62
C LEU A 6 -7.12 9.30 -9.28
N LEU A 7 -7.95 8.57 -8.54
CA LEU A 7 -7.59 7.94 -7.27
C LEU A 7 -7.28 6.45 -7.47
N LEU A 8 -6.00 6.10 -7.47
CA LEU A 8 -5.55 4.71 -7.51
C LEU A 8 -5.60 4.10 -6.12
N GLY A 9 -6.06 2.85 -6.00
CA GLY A 9 -6.23 2.21 -4.69
C GLY A 9 -7.43 2.71 -3.89
N GLY A 10 -8.44 3.29 -4.54
CA GLY A 10 -9.64 3.85 -3.89
C GLY A 10 -10.45 2.85 -3.06
N THR A 11 -10.26 1.55 -3.26
CA THR A 11 -10.95 0.50 -2.50
C THR A 11 -10.24 0.12 -1.20
N GLY A 12 -8.98 0.52 -1.00
CA GLY A 12 -8.20 0.30 0.21
C GLY A 12 -8.60 1.24 1.36
N GLN A 13 -8.08 1.01 2.57
CA GLN A 13 -8.42 1.81 3.75
C GLN A 13 -8.14 3.30 3.55
N LEU A 14 -6.93 3.64 3.08
CA LEU A 14 -6.53 5.02 2.80
C LEU A 14 -7.35 5.60 1.66
N GLY A 15 -7.54 4.86 0.56
CA GLY A 15 -8.35 5.31 -0.57
C GLY A 15 -9.80 5.65 -0.19
N ARG A 16 -10.45 4.81 0.63
CA ARG A 16 -11.80 5.07 1.14
C ARG A 16 -11.87 6.30 2.02
N ALA A 17 -10.87 6.55 2.85
CA ALA A 17 -10.80 7.72 3.71
C ALA A 17 -10.53 9.01 2.90
N LEU A 18 -9.70 8.93 1.86
CA LEU A 18 -9.36 10.07 1.00
C LEU A 18 -10.50 10.45 0.06
N ARG A 19 -11.30 9.49 -0.41
CA ARG A 19 -12.36 9.71 -1.39
C ARG A 19 -13.31 10.88 -1.05
N PRO A 20 -13.95 10.96 0.13
CA PRO A 20 -14.83 12.08 0.46
C PRO A 20 -14.10 13.44 0.52
N VAL A 21 -12.82 13.45 0.92
CA VAL A 21 -11.99 14.67 0.94
C VAL A 21 -11.68 15.16 -0.48
N LEU A 22 -11.37 14.23 -1.38
CA LEU A 22 -11.09 14.53 -2.78
C LEU A 22 -12.36 14.93 -3.55
N GLU A 23 -13.50 14.29 -3.26
CA GLU A 23 -14.81 14.62 -3.84
C GLU A 23 -15.26 16.05 -3.47
N ALA A 24 -14.83 16.57 -2.32
CA ALA A 24 -15.06 17.97 -1.95
C ALA A 24 -14.24 18.97 -2.81
N THR A 25 -13.20 18.51 -3.50
CA THR A 25 -12.26 19.35 -4.27
C THR A 25 -12.46 19.21 -5.79
N GLY A 26 -13.07 18.12 -6.25
CA GLY A 26 -13.27 17.86 -7.67
C GLY A 26 -13.99 16.55 -7.98
N THR A 27 -14.04 16.22 -9.26
CA THR A 27 -14.61 14.97 -9.76
C THR A 27 -13.58 13.85 -9.59
N VAL A 28 -13.88 12.87 -8.74
CA VAL A 28 -13.01 11.72 -8.45
C VAL A 28 -13.42 10.51 -9.29
N HIS A 29 -12.45 9.96 -10.02
CA HIS A 29 -12.53 8.64 -10.63
C HIS A 29 -11.61 7.69 -9.87
N ALA A 30 -12.17 6.63 -9.29
CA ALA A 30 -11.46 5.68 -8.45
C ALA A 30 -11.68 4.24 -8.96
N PRO A 31 -10.96 3.82 -10.02
CA PRO A 31 -11.17 2.51 -10.62
C PRO A 31 -10.83 1.39 -9.63
N ALA A 32 -11.66 0.34 -9.64
CA ALA A 32 -11.38 -0.89 -8.93
C ALA A 32 -10.26 -1.69 -9.62
N ARG A 33 -9.69 -2.67 -8.92
CA ARG A 33 -8.59 -3.49 -9.48
C ARG A 33 -9.00 -4.24 -10.75
N GLN A 34 -10.27 -4.64 -10.86
CA GLN A 34 -10.82 -5.29 -12.06
C GLN A 34 -10.89 -4.36 -13.27
N GLU A 35 -10.97 -3.05 -13.04
CA GLU A 35 -11.04 -2.02 -14.07
C GLU A 35 -9.65 -1.51 -14.44
N LEU A 36 -8.72 -1.52 -13.48
CA LEU A 36 -7.34 -1.11 -13.67
C LEU A 36 -6.38 -1.86 -12.75
N ASP A 37 -5.61 -2.81 -13.31
CA ASP A 37 -4.47 -3.42 -12.62
C ASP A 37 -3.22 -2.54 -12.79
N LEU A 38 -2.68 -2.07 -11.67
CA LEU A 38 -1.50 -1.19 -11.65
C LEU A 38 -0.20 -1.89 -12.03
N THR A 39 -0.19 -3.22 -12.05
CA THR A 39 0.94 -4.02 -12.52
C THR A 39 1.03 -4.05 -14.06
N ASP A 40 -0.08 -3.76 -14.75
CA ASP A 40 -0.12 -3.60 -16.20
C ASP A 40 0.15 -2.12 -16.57
N THR A 41 1.39 -1.86 -17.00
CA THR A 41 1.83 -0.52 -17.39
C THR A 41 1.11 0.01 -18.63
N ALA A 42 0.68 -0.87 -19.54
CA ALA A 42 -0.04 -0.45 -20.76
C ALA A 42 -1.47 -0.04 -20.41
N ALA A 43 -2.16 -0.81 -19.58
CA ALA A 43 -3.48 -0.46 -19.06
C ALA A 43 -3.45 0.86 -18.27
N LEU A 44 -2.44 1.05 -17.40
CA LEU A 44 -2.24 2.29 -16.64
C LEU A 44 -2.05 3.49 -17.56
N ARG A 45 -1.18 3.38 -18.58
CA ARG A 45 -0.99 4.44 -19.57
C ARG A 45 -2.30 4.76 -20.30
N HIS A 46 -3.03 3.75 -20.73
CA HIS A 46 -4.29 3.94 -21.43
C HIS A 46 -5.32 4.65 -20.54
N ALA A 47 -5.47 4.23 -19.29
CA ALA A 47 -6.39 4.83 -18.33
C ALA A 47 -6.07 6.31 -18.05
N VAL A 48 -4.79 6.66 -17.88
CA VAL A 48 -4.37 8.05 -17.67
C VAL A 48 -4.65 8.89 -18.92
N VAL A 49 -4.33 8.38 -20.12
CA VAL A 49 -4.55 9.11 -21.38
C VAL A 49 -6.04 9.28 -21.69
N SER A 50 -6.88 8.29 -21.41
CA SER A 50 -8.32 8.34 -21.69
C SER A 50 -9.07 9.22 -20.69
N SER A 51 -8.77 9.11 -19.39
CA SER A 51 -9.40 9.92 -18.34
C SER A 51 -8.83 11.34 -18.25
N ARG A 52 -7.61 11.55 -18.78
CA ARG A 52 -6.84 12.81 -18.78
C ARG A 52 -6.86 13.52 -17.42
N PRO A 53 -6.56 12.89 -16.28
CA PRO A 53 -6.74 13.54 -14.98
C PRO A 53 -5.88 14.80 -14.84
N ASP A 54 -6.36 15.78 -14.09
CA ASP A 54 -5.58 16.97 -13.72
C ASP A 54 -4.64 16.65 -12.55
N VAL A 55 -5.05 15.71 -11.68
CA VAL A 55 -4.27 15.20 -10.55
C VAL A 55 -4.41 13.69 -10.45
N VAL A 56 -3.30 13.00 -10.16
CA VAL A 56 -3.29 11.58 -9.80
C VAL A 56 -2.94 11.43 -8.33
N VAL A 57 -3.78 10.73 -7.58
CA VAL A 57 -3.53 10.36 -6.18
C VAL A 57 -3.32 8.85 -6.12
N ASN A 58 -2.14 8.43 -5.68
CA ASN A 58 -1.83 7.01 -5.51
C ASN A 58 -1.96 6.59 -4.05
N ALA A 59 -3.04 5.86 -3.74
CA ALA A 59 -3.30 5.24 -2.44
C ALA A 59 -3.29 3.70 -2.53
N ALA A 60 -2.73 3.14 -3.61
CA ALA A 60 -2.67 1.70 -3.79
C ALA A 60 -1.59 1.09 -2.89
N ALA A 61 -1.98 0.06 -2.14
CA ALA A 61 -1.08 -0.78 -1.37
C ALA A 61 -1.14 -2.22 -1.95
N PRO A 62 0.00 -2.85 -2.27
CA PRO A 62 0.02 -4.22 -2.75
C PRO A 62 -0.58 -5.19 -1.71
N ALA A 63 -1.45 -6.11 -2.16
CA ALA A 63 -1.97 -7.17 -1.29
C ALA A 63 -0.87 -8.12 -0.78
N ALA A 64 0.30 -8.10 -1.40
CA ALA A 64 1.51 -8.82 -0.99
C ALA A 64 2.36 -8.06 0.04
N GLU A 65 1.98 -6.84 0.44
CA GLU A 65 2.68 -6.13 1.52
C GLU A 65 2.57 -6.95 2.82
N ARG A 66 3.71 -7.15 3.48
CA ARG A 66 3.82 -7.92 4.73
C ARG A 66 4.69 -7.15 5.71
N THR A 67 4.38 -7.29 6.99
CA THR A 67 5.24 -6.82 8.07
C THR A 67 6.18 -7.94 8.48
N LEU A 68 7.48 -7.65 8.58
CA LEU A 68 8.48 -8.54 9.18
C LEU A 68 8.42 -8.43 10.71
N ALA A 69 8.55 -9.54 11.42
CA ALA A 69 8.80 -9.54 12.85
C ALA A 69 10.22 -9.01 13.11
N TRP A 70 10.35 -7.77 13.55
CA TRP A 70 11.66 -7.11 13.71
C TRP A 70 12.53 -7.69 14.83
N ASP A 71 11.94 -8.42 15.77
CA ASP A 71 12.67 -9.18 16.80
C ASP A 71 13.14 -10.56 16.34
N ASP A 72 12.94 -10.92 15.06
CA ASP A 72 13.38 -12.19 14.51
C ASP A 72 14.92 -12.28 14.48
N PRO A 73 15.53 -13.21 15.24
CA PRO A 73 16.99 -13.35 15.31
C PRO A 73 17.63 -13.63 13.94
N SER A 74 16.89 -14.25 13.01
CA SER A 74 17.39 -14.56 11.66
C SER A 74 17.58 -13.33 10.79
N VAL A 75 16.99 -12.18 11.17
CA VAL A 75 17.21 -10.89 10.50
C VAL A 75 18.60 -10.35 10.84
N GLY A 76 19.16 -10.72 11.99
CA GLY A 76 20.52 -10.37 12.39
C GLY A 76 20.71 -8.92 12.81
N ILE A 77 19.65 -8.24 13.26
CA ILE A 77 19.74 -6.85 13.75
C ILE A 77 20.51 -6.83 15.08
N GLN A 78 21.60 -6.07 15.12
CA GLN A 78 22.33 -5.78 16.35
C GLN A 78 21.64 -4.66 17.12
N TRP A 79 20.69 -5.03 17.97
CA TRP A 79 20.01 -4.07 18.83
C TRP A 79 20.97 -3.53 19.90
N PRO A 80 21.05 -2.21 20.14
CA PRO A 80 21.91 -1.60 21.15
C PRO A 80 21.31 -1.75 22.56
N LEU A 81 21.05 -2.99 22.96
CA LEU A 81 20.42 -3.34 24.22
C LEU A 81 21.45 -3.92 25.19
N LEU A 82 21.25 -3.70 26.48
CA LEU A 82 22.00 -4.40 27.52
C LEU A 82 21.68 -5.90 27.44
N SER A 83 22.64 -6.75 27.85
CA SER A 83 22.47 -8.19 27.87
C SER A 83 21.15 -8.60 28.54
N ASP A 84 20.47 -9.57 27.94
CA ASP A 84 19.17 -10.13 28.35
C ASP A 84 17.92 -9.25 28.13
N GLN A 85 18.03 -8.12 27.42
CA GLN A 85 16.86 -7.32 27.02
C GLN A 85 16.39 -7.62 25.59
N SER A 86 15.07 -7.77 25.42
CA SER A 86 14.42 -7.86 24.11
C SER A 86 14.06 -6.47 23.56
N PRO A 87 14.10 -6.25 22.24
CA PRO A 87 13.67 -4.98 21.65
C PRO A 87 12.19 -4.72 21.92
N ILE A 88 11.86 -3.46 22.24
CA ILE A 88 10.47 -3.04 22.41
C ILE A 88 9.83 -2.91 21.04
N LEU A 89 8.78 -3.69 20.80
CA LEU A 89 8.02 -3.68 19.56
C LEU A 89 6.63 -3.10 19.74
N SER A 90 6.18 -2.36 18.73
CA SER A 90 4.78 -1.95 18.63
C SER A 90 3.85 -3.18 18.51
N ALA A 91 2.56 -3.01 18.78
CA ALA A 91 1.59 -4.09 18.61
C ALA A 91 1.54 -4.60 17.15
N LYS A 92 1.75 -3.70 16.17
CA LYS A 92 1.76 -4.04 14.73
C LYS A 92 2.99 -4.86 14.36
N ASP A 93 4.16 -4.52 14.90
CA ASP A 93 5.42 -5.20 14.59
C ASP A 93 5.49 -6.60 15.22
N ARG A 94 4.89 -6.76 16.41
CA ARG A 94 4.73 -8.08 17.05
C ARG A 94 3.87 -9.06 16.25
N GLN A 95 3.00 -8.54 15.37
CA GLN A 95 2.18 -9.34 14.47
C GLN A 95 2.88 -9.62 13.12
N GLY A 96 4.12 -9.15 12.94
CA GLY A 96 4.91 -9.42 11.75
C GLY A 96 5.19 -10.92 11.57
N LEU A 97 5.42 -11.32 10.32
CA LEU A 97 5.83 -12.68 9.97
C LEU A 97 7.34 -12.84 10.19
N ARG A 98 7.78 -14.04 10.58
CA ARG A 98 9.21 -14.38 10.63
C ARG A 98 9.79 -14.37 9.21
N LEU A 99 11.08 -14.07 9.08
CA LEU A 99 11.77 -13.92 7.80
C LEU A 99 11.65 -15.17 6.92
N GLN A 100 11.70 -16.35 7.55
CA GLN A 100 11.55 -17.63 6.85
C GLN A 100 10.16 -17.85 6.25
N ASP A 101 9.11 -17.30 6.87
CA ASP A 101 7.72 -17.50 6.46
C ASP A 101 7.32 -16.52 5.34
N LEU A 102 8.00 -15.36 5.26
CA LEU A 102 7.83 -14.41 4.15
C LEU A 102 8.20 -15.00 2.78
N LYS A 103 9.17 -15.93 2.73
CA LYS A 103 9.64 -16.56 1.48
C LYS A 103 8.65 -17.59 0.91
N ARG A 104 7.63 -18.00 1.67
CA ARG A 104 6.70 -19.09 1.31
C ARG A 104 5.32 -18.64 0.85
N ALA A 105 5.00 -17.34 0.89
CA ALA A 105 3.71 -16.88 0.38
C ALA A 105 3.66 -17.04 -1.15
N PRO A 106 2.62 -17.69 -1.71
CA PRO A 106 2.50 -17.81 -3.16
C PRO A 106 2.37 -16.41 -3.79
N PRO A 107 2.88 -16.20 -5.02
CA PRO A 107 2.63 -14.96 -5.74
C PRO A 107 1.12 -14.81 -5.97
N SER A 108 0.62 -13.61 -5.67
CA SER A 108 -0.76 -13.20 -5.95
C SER A 108 -1.03 -13.08 -7.43
#